data_AF-A0A2W6WG81-F1
#
_entry.id   AF-A0A2W6WG81-F1
#
_cell.length_a   1.000
_cell.length_b   1.000
_cell.length_c   1.000
_cell.angle_alpha   90.00
_cell.angle_beta   90.00
_cell.angle_gamma   90.00
#
_symmetry.space_group_name_H-M   'P 1'
#
loop_
_entity.id
_entity.type
_entity.pdbx_description
1 polymer ?
#
loop_
_entity_poly.entity_id
_entity_poly.type
_entity_poly.pdbx_seq_one_letter_code
_entity_poly.pdbx_strand_id
1 'polypeptide(L)'
;MSQTIEARFATRAEAENTVELLVQTHGIERSDIFIAADGPENSVGEEISGGDAAVPLEEERDDAALHSPILVSIDVNDEAKVELIKSALAEAGAD
;
A
#
# COMPACT_ATOMS: atom_id res chain seq x y z
N MET A 1 23.32 6.52 5.08
CA MET A 1 22.24 7.14 5.89
C MET A 1 21.06 6.19 5.81
N SER A 2 20.36 5.90 6.91
CA SER A 2 19.09 5.18 6.88
C SER A 2 17.95 6.20 6.95
N GLN A 3 16.95 6.08 6.09
CA GLN A 3 15.75 6.90 6.14
C GLN A 3 14.51 6.04 5.95
N THR A 4 13.39 6.43 6.52
CA THR A 4 12.11 5.77 6.31
C THR A 4 11.27 6.62 5.36
N ILE A 5 10.72 6.00 4.33
CA ILE A 5 9.75 6.61 3.40
C ILE A 5 8.38 6.04 3.74
N GLU A 6 7.42 6.93 3.97
CA GLU A 6 6.04 6.57 4.26
C GLU A 6 5.14 6.95 3.10
N ALA A 7 4.13 6.12 2.85
CA ALA A 7 3.12 6.30 1.82
C ALA A 7 1.79 5.78 2.32
N ARG A 8 0.70 6.48 1.98
CA ARG A 8 -0.67 6.07 2.30
C ARG A 8 -1.40 5.60 1.06
N PHE A 9 -2.17 4.53 1.21
CA PHE A 9 -3.00 3.97 0.14
C PHE A 9 -4.46 3.90 0.57
N ALA A 10 -5.35 4.28 -0.34
CA ALA A 10 -6.79 4.20 -0.13
C ALA A 10 -7.27 2.73 -0.15
N THR A 11 -6.63 1.86 -0.92
CA THR A 11 -7.03 0.45 -1.01
C THR A 11 -5.91 -0.51 -0.62
N ARG A 12 -6.31 -1.71 -0.15
CA ARG A 12 -5.35 -2.79 0.12
C ARG A 12 -4.67 -3.30 -1.14
N ALA A 13 -5.40 -3.34 -2.25
CA ALA A 13 -4.86 -3.77 -3.53
C ALA A 13 -3.71 -2.85 -3.99
N GLU A 14 -3.83 -1.53 -3.88
CA GLU A 14 -2.76 -0.60 -4.27
C GLU A 14 -1.51 -0.76 -3.41
N ALA A 15 -1.68 -0.88 -2.09
CA ALA A 15 -0.57 -1.11 -1.17
C ALA A 15 0.17 -2.42 -1.51
N GLU A 16 -0.57 -3.52 -1.72
CA GLU A 16 0.01 -4.84 -2.01
C GLU A 16 0.68 -4.87 -3.40
N ASN A 17 0.03 -4.32 -4.43
CA ASN A 17 0.62 -4.22 -5.78
C ASN A 17 1.93 -3.41 -5.77
N THR A 18 1.98 -2.34 -4.98
CA THR A 18 3.18 -1.51 -4.86
C THR A 18 4.30 -2.26 -4.15
N VAL A 19 3.99 -2.99 -3.08
CA VAL A 19 4.96 -3.88 -2.41
C VAL A 19 5.48 -4.94 -3.36
N GLU A 20 4.61 -5.54 -4.17
CA GLU A 20 5.01 -6.52 -5.19
C GLU A 20 5.95 -5.91 -6.23
N LEU A 21 5.63 -4.73 -6.76
CA LEU A 21 6.49 -4.01 -7.71
C LEU A 21 7.88 -3.73 -7.11
N LEU A 22 7.93 -3.17 -5.90
CA LEU A 22 9.17 -2.84 -5.21
C LEU A 22 10.05 -4.08 -4.95
N VAL A 23 9.46 -5.17 -4.48
CA VAL A 23 10.20 -6.39 -4.18
C VAL A 23 10.62 -7.12 -5.47
N GLN A 24 9.67 -7.39 -6.35
CA GLN A 24 9.90 -8.28 -7.49
C GLN A 24 10.66 -7.59 -8.64
N THR A 25 10.37 -6.31 -8.91
CA THR A 25 10.96 -5.57 -10.04
C THR A 25 12.19 -4.79 -9.61
N HIS A 26 12.19 -4.21 -8.41
CA HIS A 26 13.26 -3.32 -7.96
C HIS A 26 14.19 -3.92 -6.90
N GLY A 27 13.91 -5.14 -6.42
CA GLY A 27 14.78 -5.84 -5.47
C GLY A 27 14.91 -5.10 -4.14
N ILE A 28 13.83 -4.46 -3.68
CA ILE A 28 13.73 -4.01 -2.29
C ILE A 28 13.52 -5.24 -1.40
N GLU A 29 14.24 -5.33 -0.29
CA GLU A 29 14.06 -6.45 0.62
C GLU A 29 12.69 -6.36 1.28
N ARG A 30 11.91 -7.45 1.23
CA ARG A 30 10.56 -7.46 1.84
C ARG A 30 10.61 -7.20 3.35
N SER A 31 11.72 -7.52 4.01
CA SER A 31 11.98 -7.24 5.42
C SER A 31 12.09 -5.76 5.76
N ASP A 32 12.36 -4.91 4.77
CA ASP A 32 12.46 -3.46 4.93
C ASP A 32 11.11 -2.76 4.71
N ILE A 33 10.04 -3.50 4.38
CA ILE A 33 8.73 -2.95 4.07
C ILE A 33 7.71 -3.34 5.15
N PHE A 34 7.04 -2.36 5.73
CA PHE A 34 6.04 -2.54 6.77
C PHE A 34 4.70 -2.04 6.26
N ILE A 35 3.64 -2.81 6.55
CA ILE A 35 2.26 -2.46 6.20
C ILE A 35 1.46 -2.42 7.49
N ALA A 36 0.78 -1.30 7.74
CA ALA A 36 -0.02 -1.09 8.93
C ALA A 36 -1.34 -0.38 8.58
N ALA A 37 -2.32 -0.51 9.47
CA ALA A 37 -3.44 0.40 9.49
C ALA A 37 -2.97 1.79 9.92
N ASP A 38 -3.40 2.85 9.23
CA ASP A 38 -3.17 4.23 9.68
C ASP A 38 -4.29 4.72 10.62
N GLY A 39 -4.62 3.90 11.62
CA GLY A 39 -5.73 4.16 12.54
C GLY A 39 -6.15 2.92 13.35
N PRO A 40 -7.01 3.10 14.37
CA PRO A 40 -7.47 2.00 15.22
C PRO A 40 -8.57 1.15 14.58
N GLU A 41 -9.10 1.56 13.42
CA GLU A 41 -10.42 1.13 12.96
C GLU A 41 -10.37 -0.11 12.05
N ASN A 42 -9.37 -0.25 11.16
CA ASN A 42 -9.15 -1.46 10.33
C ASN A 42 -7.89 -1.33 9.44
N SER A 43 -7.54 -2.42 8.74
CA SER A 43 -6.45 -2.47 7.76
C SER A 43 -6.91 -2.77 6.32
N VAL A 44 -8.19 -2.53 6.02
CA VAL A 44 -8.75 -2.86 4.69
C VAL A 44 -8.70 -1.67 3.73
N GLY A 45 -8.46 -0.45 4.23
CA GLY A 45 -8.42 0.76 3.44
C GLY A 45 -9.67 1.62 3.64
N GLU A 46 -9.83 2.60 2.77
CA GLU A 46 -10.94 3.56 2.74
C GLU A 46 -11.87 3.32 1.53
N GLU A 47 -11.42 2.55 0.54
CA GLU A 47 -12.17 2.28 -0.68
C GLU A 47 -12.22 0.79 -1.05
N ILE A 48 -13.30 0.39 -1.73
CA ILE A 48 -13.48 -0.96 -2.28
C ILE A 48 -12.55 -1.15 -3.48
N SER A 49 -11.89 -2.30 -3.59
CA SER A 49 -11.00 -2.59 -4.70
C SER A 49 -11.16 -4.00 -5.25
N GLY A 50 -11.05 -4.15 -6.58
CA GLY A 50 -10.91 -5.46 -7.23
C GLY A 50 -11.91 -6.52 -6.75
N GLY A 51 -11.43 -7.50 -6.00
CA GLY A 51 -12.21 -8.64 -5.49
C GLY A 51 -13.19 -8.30 -4.36
N ASP A 52 -13.10 -7.10 -3.77
CA ASP A 52 -14.06 -6.60 -2.78
C ASP A 52 -15.35 -6.08 -3.46
N ALA A 53 -15.28 -5.77 -4.75
CA ALA A 53 -16.44 -5.28 -5.51
C ALA A 53 -17.37 -6.44 -5.89
N ALA A 54 -18.68 -6.16 -5.84
CA ALA A 54 -19.67 -7.14 -6.25
C ALA A 54 -19.55 -7.50 -7.74
N VAL A 55 -19.74 -8.79 -8.04
CA VAL A 55 -19.85 -9.28 -9.42
C VAL A 55 -21.31 -9.20 -9.90
N PRO A 56 -21.61 -9.30 -11.22
CA PRO A 56 -22.95 -9.01 -11.77
C PRO A 56 -24.14 -9.82 -11.22
N LEU A 57 -23.90 -10.88 -10.45
CA LEU A 57 -24.93 -11.73 -9.83
C LEU A 57 -24.89 -11.70 -8.30
N GLU A 58 -24.11 -10.78 -7.72
CA GLU A 58 -23.93 -10.59 -6.29
C GLU A 58 -24.42 -9.20 -5.88
N GLU A 59 -24.99 -9.10 -4.69
CA GLU A 59 -25.37 -7.81 -4.11
C GLU A 59 -24.14 -7.13 -3.52
N GLU A 60 -24.06 -5.80 -3.68
CA GLU A 60 -22.98 -5.01 -3.09
C GLU A 60 -23.04 -5.06 -1.57
N ARG A 61 -21.88 -5.32 -0.96
CA ARG A 61 -21.73 -5.34 0.50
C ARG A 61 -21.31 -3.96 0.98
N ASP A 62 -22.02 -3.45 1.98
CA ASP A 62 -21.78 -2.16 2.64
C ASP A 62 -21.26 -2.32 4.08
N ASP A 63 -21.03 -3.55 4.53
CA ASP A 63 -20.59 -3.88 5.88
C ASP A 63 -19.06 -3.90 6.05
N ALA A 64 -18.31 -3.58 5.00
CA ALA A 64 -16.86 -3.42 5.08
C ALA A 64 -16.51 -2.21 5.95
N ALA A 65 -15.67 -2.42 6.96
CA ALA A 65 -15.14 -1.35 7.77
C ALA A 65 -14.10 -0.58 6.95
N LEU A 66 -14.51 0.41 6.16
CA LEU A 66 -13.63 1.28 5.37
C LEU A 66 -13.43 2.59 6.14
N HIS A 67 -12.37 2.69 6.94
CA HIS A 67 -12.25 3.78 7.91
C HIS A 67 -10.88 4.44 7.99
N SER A 68 -9.82 3.79 7.50
CA SER A 68 -8.48 4.37 7.57
C SER A 68 -7.62 3.87 6.40
N PRO A 69 -6.70 4.71 5.89
CA PRO A 69 -5.82 4.31 4.82
C PRO A 69 -4.81 3.29 5.32
N ILE A 70 -4.16 2.65 4.36
CA ILE A 70 -3.10 1.68 4.63
C ILE A 70 -1.77 2.41 4.57
N LEU A 71 -1.04 2.40 5.68
CA LEU A 71 0.31 2.94 5.77
C LEU A 71 1.31 1.90 5.32
N VAL A 72 2.13 2.26 4.33
CA VAL A 72 3.32 1.53 3.93
C VAL A 72 4.54 2.34 4.32
N SER A 73 5.38 1.76 5.18
CA SER A 73 6.65 2.34 5.60
C SER A 73 7.80 1.50 5.05
N ILE A 74 8.79 2.15 4.45
CA ILE A 74 9.93 1.49 3.80
C ILE A 74 11.22 2.03 4.41
N ASP A 75 11.99 1.14 5.01
CA ASP A 75 13.32 1.46 5.51
C ASP A 75 14.34 1.41 4.37
N VAL A 76 14.95 2.56 4.08
CA VAL A 76 15.87 2.75 2.97
C VAL A 76 17.28 2.99 3.50
N ASN A 77 18.11 1.96 3.38
CA ASN A 77 19.52 1.99 3.78
C ASN A 77 20.46 2.37 2.62
N ASP A 78 19.96 2.37 1.39
CA ASP A 78 20.68 2.69 0.16
C ASP A 78 20.10 3.95 -0.49
N GLU A 79 20.87 5.04 -0.45
CA GLU A 79 20.46 6.34 -0.96
C GLU A 79 20.17 6.32 -2.47
N ALA A 80 20.78 5.40 -3.24
CA ALA A 80 20.51 5.25 -4.66
C ALA A 80 19.10 4.73 -4.96
N LYS A 81 18.44 4.09 -3.99
CA LYS A 81 17.08 3.54 -4.14
C LYS A 81 15.97 4.52 -3.79
N VAL A 82 16.29 5.64 -3.15
CA VAL A 82 15.33 6.61 -2.61
C VAL A 82 14.41 7.16 -3.71
N GLU A 83 14.99 7.67 -4.80
CA GLU A 83 14.20 8.30 -5.87
C GLU A 83 13.39 7.26 -6.65
N LEU A 84 13.90 6.03 -6.77
CA LEU A 84 13.16 4.92 -7.35
C LEU A 84 11.93 4.59 -6.50
N ILE A 85 12.09 4.49 -5.18
CA ILE A 85 10.99 4.17 -4.26
C ILE A 85 9.94 5.27 -4.31
N LYS A 86 10.33 6.54 -4.22
CA LYS A 86 9.39 7.66 -4.32
C LYS A 86 8.63 7.68 -5.64
N SER A 87 9.32 7.40 -6.74
CA SER A 87 8.68 7.35 -8.07
C SER A 87 7.65 6.22 -8.14
N ALA A 88 8.00 5.03 -7.66
CA ALA A 88 7.08 3.89 -7.62
C ALA A 88 5.85 4.16 -6.74
N LEU A 89 6.03 4.81 -5.58
CA LEU A 89 4.93 5.20 -4.69
C LEU A 89 4.01 6.24 -5.35
N ALA A 90 4.59 7.25 -6.03
CA ALA A 90 3.81 8.27 -6.72
C ALA A 90 3.05 7.71 -7.93
N GLU A 91 3.66 6.80 -8.70
CA GLU A 91 3.00 6.12 -9.82
C GLU A 91 1.85 5.22 -9.35
N ALA A 92 1.95 4.68 -8.14
CA ALA A 92 0.91 3.88 -7.50
C ALA A 92 -0.20 4.72 -6.84
N GLY A 93 -0.13 6.05 -6.90
CA GLY A 93 -1.16 6.94 -6.37
C GLY A 93 -1.11 7.14 -4.86
N ALA A 94 0.03 6.88 -4.21
CA ALA A 94 0.18 7.12 -2.79
C ALA A 94 0.23 8.62 -2.45
N ASP A 95 -0.38 8.99 -1.31
CA ASP A 95 -0.30 10.33 -0.69
C ASP A 95 0.90 10.47 0.27
#